data_AF-A0A6M8VL23-F1
#
_entry.id   AF-A0A6M8VL23-F1
#
_cell.length_a   1.000
_cell.length_b   1.000
_cell.length_c   1.000
_cell.angle_alpha   90.00
_cell.angle_beta   90.00
_cell.angle_gamma   90.00
#
_symmetry.space_group_name_H-M   'P 1'
#
loop_
_entity.id
_entity.type
_entity.pdbx_description
1 polymer ?
#
loop_
_entity_poly.entity_id
_entity_poly.type
_entity_poly.pdbx_seq_one_letter_code
_entity_poly.pdbx_strand_id
1 'polypeptide(L)'
;MEVFDRRQFLGGSLIIATAAQLWWPDSTDAASLTSGRRLTFQNAHTGEVFKGEYWEDGRYLPDAFAEIKKIMRDHRTGEIFPIDPRLMDILFVLQKRMETSKSYNIFSGYRSPKTNSRLRRMGFGVAKKSLHMQGQAVDLRLPGRRLTDVRRQAMALKAGGVGYYPKSQFVHIDTGRVRHW
;
A
#
# COMPACT_ATOMS: atom_id res chain seq x y z
N MET A 1 -21.36 -43.03 64.76
CA MET A 1 -22.33 -43.78 63.93
C MET A 1 -21.57 -44.23 62.69
N GLU A 2 -21.72 -45.50 62.31
CA GLU A 2 -21.32 -46.23 61.08
C GLU A 2 -20.08 -45.81 60.23
N VAL A 3 -19.21 -46.63 59.59
CA VAL A 3 -18.85 -48.09 59.53
C VAL A 3 -18.55 -48.48 58.05
N PHE A 4 -17.25 -48.54 57.67
CA PHE A 4 -16.65 -49.29 56.53
C PHE A 4 -17.22 -49.03 55.10
N ASP A 5 -16.83 -49.62 53.95
CA ASP A 5 -15.85 -50.64 53.47
C ASP A 5 -15.21 -50.09 52.15
N ARG A 6 -13.89 -49.92 51.89
CA ARG A 6 -12.60 -50.56 52.29
C ARG A 6 -12.02 -51.64 51.34
N ARG A 7 -12.46 -51.70 50.07
CA ARG A 7 -11.87 -52.55 48.98
C ARG A 7 -10.83 -51.74 48.18
N GLN A 8 -9.53 -52.10 48.13
CA GLN A 8 -8.89 -53.28 47.52
C GLN A 8 -8.97 -53.32 45.97
N PHE A 9 -7.85 -53.06 45.29
CA PHE A 9 -7.02 -54.13 44.72
C PHE A 9 -5.56 -53.66 44.45
N LEU A 10 -4.63 -54.62 44.32
CA LEU A 10 -3.21 -54.40 43.98
C LEU A 10 -2.94 -54.75 42.51
N GLY A 11 -1.95 -54.11 41.86
CA GLY A 11 -1.57 -54.49 40.50
C GLY A 11 -0.35 -53.77 39.90
N GLY A 12 0.81 -54.44 39.93
CA GLY A 12 1.85 -54.37 38.89
C GLY A 12 2.60 -53.05 38.63
N SER A 13 3.84 -52.96 39.09
CA SER A 13 4.82 -51.98 38.57
C SER A 13 5.36 -52.42 37.19
N LEU A 14 5.41 -51.51 36.22
CA LEU A 14 6.35 -51.64 35.10
C LEU A 14 6.78 -50.26 34.58
N ILE A 15 8.09 -50.06 34.41
CA ILE A 15 8.63 -48.84 33.81
C ILE A 15 8.68 -49.03 32.30
N ILE A 16 8.03 -48.15 31.55
CA ILE A 16 8.28 -47.95 30.11
C ILE A 16 8.49 -46.46 29.89
N ALA A 17 9.71 -46.07 29.52
CA ALA A 17 10.04 -44.71 29.17
C ALA A 17 9.52 -44.39 27.76
N THR A 18 8.33 -43.79 27.66
CA THR A 18 7.85 -43.18 26.41
C THR A 18 8.31 -41.73 26.32
N ALA A 19 9.20 -41.45 25.37
CA ALA A 19 9.57 -40.09 25.04
C ALA A 19 8.35 -39.37 24.44
N ALA A 20 7.65 -38.59 25.26
CA ALA A 20 6.63 -37.66 24.79
C ALA A 20 7.31 -36.56 23.97
N GLN A 21 7.53 -36.82 22.68
CA GLN A 21 7.79 -35.77 21.71
C GLN A 21 6.58 -34.84 21.75
N LEU A 22 6.77 -33.67 22.37
CA LEU A 22 5.75 -32.64 22.39
C LEU A 22 5.66 -32.10 20.96
N TRP A 23 4.63 -32.50 20.22
CA TRP A 23 4.35 -32.02 18.87
C TRP A 23 4.03 -30.53 18.93
N TRP A 24 5.08 -29.70 18.88
CA TRP A 24 4.94 -28.29 18.60
C TRP A 24 4.41 -28.17 17.17
N PRO A 25 3.28 -27.49 16.92
CA PRO A 25 2.92 -27.14 15.56
C PRO A 25 4.02 -26.24 15.00
N ASP A 26 4.52 -26.57 13.81
CA ASP A 26 5.57 -25.78 13.16
C ASP A 26 5.10 -24.32 13.01
N SER A 27 5.83 -23.37 13.61
CA SER A 27 5.49 -21.94 13.61
C SER A 27 5.63 -21.27 12.23
N THR A 28 5.79 -22.05 11.16
CA THR A 28 6.14 -21.62 9.81
C THR A 28 5.03 -20.83 9.11
N ASP A 29 3.75 -21.13 9.40
CA ASP A 29 2.61 -20.37 8.84
C ASP A 29 2.45 -18.96 9.43
N ALA A 30 2.95 -18.70 10.64
CA ALA A 30 2.90 -17.36 11.24
C ALA A 30 3.76 -16.34 10.46
N ALA A 31 4.91 -16.77 9.94
CA ALA A 31 5.85 -15.92 9.20
C ALA A 31 5.35 -15.50 7.81
N SER A 32 4.32 -16.16 7.27
CA SER A 32 3.76 -15.85 5.95
C SER A 32 2.75 -14.68 5.97
N LEU A 33 2.26 -14.28 7.14
CA LEU A 33 1.26 -13.22 7.29
C LEU A 33 1.87 -11.82 7.50
N THR A 34 3.16 -11.72 7.79
CA THR A 34 3.88 -10.48 8.19
C THR A 34 4.73 -9.85 7.07
N SER A 35 4.53 -10.25 5.80
CA SER A 35 5.32 -9.67 4.69
C SER A 35 5.02 -8.17 4.47
N GLY A 36 6.01 -7.32 4.78
CA GLY A 36 5.92 -5.87 4.67
C GLY A 36 5.57 -5.37 3.26
N ARG A 37 4.74 -4.33 3.17
CA ARG A 37 4.32 -3.76 1.87
C ARG A 37 5.39 -2.79 1.38
N ARG A 38 6.01 -3.16 0.27
CA ARG A 38 7.10 -2.41 -0.37
C ARG A 38 6.60 -1.64 -1.57
N LEU A 39 7.11 -0.44 -1.77
CA LEU A 39 6.96 0.30 -3.03
C LEU A 39 8.31 0.80 -3.51
N THR A 40 8.37 1.10 -4.80
CA THR A 40 9.43 1.90 -5.38
C THR A 40 8.80 2.90 -6.34
N PHE A 41 9.16 4.17 -6.22
CA PHE A 41 8.71 5.20 -7.13
C PHE A 41 9.68 6.38 -7.18
N GLN A 42 9.75 7.03 -8.35
CA GLN A 42 10.58 8.21 -8.60
C GLN A 42 9.70 9.41 -8.97
N ASN A 43 10.00 10.58 -8.40
CA ASN A 43 9.43 11.83 -8.87
C ASN A 43 10.08 12.22 -10.22
N ALA A 44 9.30 12.24 -11.29
CA ALA A 44 9.76 12.48 -12.65
C ALA A 44 10.23 13.93 -12.93
N HIS A 45 10.07 14.85 -11.96
CA HIS A 45 10.50 16.24 -12.05
C HIS A 45 11.70 16.58 -11.15
N THR A 46 11.85 15.90 -10.00
CA THR A 46 12.97 16.14 -9.06
C THR A 46 14.02 15.04 -9.05
N GLY A 47 13.74 13.88 -9.66
CA GLY A 47 14.63 12.71 -9.68
C GLY A 47 14.67 11.92 -8.37
N GLU A 48 14.11 12.45 -7.28
CA GLU A 48 14.08 11.79 -5.96
C GLU A 48 13.30 10.46 -6.00
N VAL A 49 13.83 9.44 -5.31
CA VAL A 49 13.32 8.05 -5.32
C VAL A 49 12.90 7.64 -3.91
N PHE A 50 11.72 7.04 -3.77
CA PHE A 50 11.34 6.24 -2.61
C PHE A 50 11.60 4.76 -2.95
N LYS A 51 12.22 4.02 -2.04
CA LYS A 51 12.44 2.57 -2.16
C LYS A 51 12.42 1.91 -0.77
N GLY A 52 11.24 1.81 -0.19
CA GLY A 52 11.08 1.37 1.19
C GLY A 52 9.87 0.48 1.41
N GLU A 53 9.77 -0.01 2.64
CA GLU A 53 8.51 -0.48 3.23
C GLU A 53 7.72 0.75 3.69
N TYR A 54 6.40 0.73 3.52
CA TYR A 54 5.51 1.80 4.00
C TYR A 54 4.47 1.29 4.98
N TRP A 55 4.33 -0.04 5.10
CA TRP A 55 3.43 -0.73 6.01
C TRP A 55 4.03 -2.08 6.39
N GLU A 56 3.84 -2.47 7.64
CA GLU A 56 4.32 -3.69 8.30
C GLU A 56 3.31 -4.02 9.41
N ASP A 57 3.04 -5.30 9.71
CA ASP A 57 2.29 -5.75 10.90
C ASP A 57 1.07 -4.89 11.31
N GLY A 58 0.20 -4.59 10.34
CA GLY A 58 -1.03 -3.81 10.56
C GLY A 58 -0.85 -2.29 10.48
N ARG A 59 0.36 -1.76 10.68
CA ARG A 59 0.68 -0.33 10.84
C ARG A 59 1.34 0.28 9.60
N TYR A 60 1.05 1.55 9.32
CA TYR A 60 1.85 2.36 8.40
C TYR A 60 3.11 2.87 9.10
N LEU A 61 4.24 2.91 8.39
CA LEU A 61 5.53 3.33 8.94
C LEU A 61 5.70 4.86 8.88
N PRO A 62 5.81 5.58 10.02
CA PRO A 62 5.81 7.06 10.02
C PRO A 62 6.96 7.69 9.22
N ASP A 63 8.16 7.11 9.30
CA ASP A 63 9.35 7.62 8.61
C ASP A 63 9.25 7.45 7.09
N ALA A 64 8.72 6.31 6.64
CA ALA A 64 8.37 6.11 5.24
C ALA A 64 7.38 7.17 4.77
N PHE A 65 6.36 7.51 5.56
CA PHE A 65 5.43 8.59 5.22
C PHE A 65 6.07 10.00 5.29
N ALA A 66 7.15 10.18 6.04
CA ALA A 66 7.96 11.40 6.02
C ALA A 66 8.77 11.56 4.72
N GLU A 67 9.27 10.45 4.14
CA GLU A 67 9.88 10.45 2.81
C GLU A 67 8.82 10.58 1.68
N ILE A 68 7.76 9.78 1.73
CA ILE A 68 6.68 9.76 0.73
C ILE A 68 6.09 11.17 0.55
N LYS A 69 5.76 11.89 1.65
CA LYS A 69 5.24 13.26 1.58
C LYS A 69 6.24 14.26 0.99
N LYS A 70 7.55 14.07 1.20
CA LYS A 70 8.59 14.88 0.57
C LYS A 70 8.66 14.60 -0.92
N ILE A 71 8.70 13.34 -1.34
CA ILE A 71 8.88 12.96 -2.75
C ILE A 71 7.61 13.25 -3.57
N MET A 72 6.43 13.15 -2.95
CA MET A 72 5.13 13.50 -3.53
C MET A 72 4.74 14.98 -3.37
N ARG A 73 5.64 15.86 -2.89
CA ARG A 73 5.38 17.31 -2.72
C ARG A 73 5.08 18.01 -4.04
N ASP A 74 4.52 19.22 -3.98
CA ASP A 74 4.37 20.05 -5.17
C ASP A 74 5.74 20.59 -5.63
N HIS A 75 6.32 19.95 -6.64
CA HIS A 75 7.64 20.32 -7.19
C HIS A 75 7.73 21.76 -7.71
N ARG A 76 6.61 22.48 -7.88
CA ARG A 76 6.59 23.89 -8.37
C ARG A 76 6.58 24.92 -7.25
N THR A 77 6.33 24.51 -6.01
CA THR A 77 6.31 25.41 -4.84
C THR A 77 7.19 24.90 -3.68
N GLY A 78 7.63 23.63 -3.72
CA GLY A 78 8.30 22.95 -2.62
C GLY A 78 7.35 22.52 -1.48
N GLU A 79 6.06 22.80 -1.62
CA GLU A 79 5.05 22.63 -0.56
C GLU A 79 4.78 21.15 -0.27
N ILE A 80 5.14 20.72 0.94
CA ILE A 80 4.93 19.37 1.46
C ILE A 80 3.59 19.30 2.19
N PHE A 81 2.82 18.25 1.95
CA PHE A 81 1.51 18.00 2.56
C PHE A 81 1.34 16.50 2.86
N PRO A 82 0.59 16.09 3.90
CA PRO A 82 0.31 14.68 4.16
C PRO A 82 -0.27 13.95 2.94
N ILE A 83 0.15 12.71 2.72
CA ILE A 83 -0.36 11.85 1.64
C ILE A 83 -1.27 10.80 2.26
N ASP A 84 -2.44 10.57 1.65
CA ASP A 84 -3.39 9.54 2.08
C ASP A 84 -2.75 8.14 1.97
N PRO A 85 -2.58 7.39 3.08
CA PRO A 85 -1.94 6.08 3.04
C PRO A 85 -2.61 5.08 2.10
N ARG A 86 -3.92 5.24 1.86
CA ARG A 86 -4.70 4.39 0.95
C ARG A 86 -4.21 4.51 -0.50
N LEU A 87 -3.54 5.59 -0.90
CA LEU A 87 -2.87 5.66 -2.20
C LEU A 87 -1.77 4.60 -2.31
N MET A 88 -0.95 4.43 -1.28
CA MET A 88 0.16 3.47 -1.31
C MET A 88 -0.37 2.03 -1.40
N ASP A 89 -1.46 1.72 -0.72
CA ASP A 89 -2.15 0.42 -0.85
C ASP A 89 -2.71 0.19 -2.26
N ILE A 90 -3.32 1.20 -2.88
CA ILE A 90 -3.78 1.09 -4.28
C ILE A 90 -2.59 0.84 -5.22
N LEU A 91 -1.45 1.52 -5.02
CA LEU A 91 -0.24 1.30 -5.82
C LEU A 91 0.38 -0.08 -5.57
N PHE A 92 0.37 -0.59 -4.34
CA PHE A 92 0.90 -1.91 -4.01
C PHE A 92 0.08 -3.03 -4.64
N VAL A 93 -1.26 -2.99 -4.51
CA VAL A 93 -2.14 -3.99 -5.16
C VAL A 93 -2.08 -3.87 -6.68
N LEU A 94 -1.90 -2.65 -7.22
CA LEU A 94 -1.66 -2.44 -8.65
C LEU A 94 -0.32 -3.04 -9.12
N GLN A 95 0.77 -2.91 -8.36
CA GLN A 95 2.03 -3.60 -8.68
C GLN A 95 1.87 -5.13 -8.70
N LYS A 96 1.17 -5.69 -7.72
CA LYS A 96 0.87 -7.14 -7.66
C LYS A 96 0.03 -7.59 -8.86
N ARG A 97 -1.06 -6.89 -9.21
CA ARG A 97 -1.89 -7.17 -10.40
C ARG A 97 -1.21 -6.89 -11.75
N MET A 98 -0.13 -6.13 -11.75
CA MET A 98 0.71 -5.87 -12.92
C MET A 98 2.00 -6.72 -12.91
N GLU A 99 2.08 -7.72 -12.01
CA GLU A 99 3.16 -8.71 -11.89
C GLU A 99 4.55 -8.06 -11.96
N THR A 100 4.77 -6.99 -11.18
CA THR A 100 6.03 -6.24 -11.27
C THR A 100 6.36 -5.44 -10.02
N SER A 101 7.64 -5.39 -9.69
CA SER A 101 8.24 -4.51 -8.67
C SER A 101 8.88 -3.25 -9.26
N LYS A 102 8.69 -2.98 -10.57
CA LYS A 102 9.29 -1.81 -11.24
C LYS A 102 8.82 -0.49 -10.63
N SER A 103 9.76 0.44 -10.50
CA SER A 103 9.53 1.80 -9.98
C SER A 103 8.43 2.53 -10.77
N TYR A 104 7.44 3.10 -10.09
CA TYR A 104 6.53 4.06 -10.73
C TYR A 104 7.25 5.38 -11.02
N ASN A 105 6.94 6.01 -12.15
CA ASN A 105 7.33 7.41 -12.39
C ASN A 105 6.14 8.32 -12.08
N ILE A 106 6.28 9.15 -11.05
CA ILE A 106 5.25 10.06 -10.52
C ILE A 106 5.43 11.46 -11.11
N PHE A 107 4.37 12.01 -11.70
CA PHE A 107 4.36 13.37 -12.28
C PHE A 107 3.71 14.41 -11.35
N SER A 108 2.71 13.99 -10.57
CA SER A 108 2.08 14.82 -9.53
C SER A 108 1.67 13.94 -8.37
N GLY A 109 2.13 14.26 -7.16
CA GLY A 109 1.52 13.82 -5.92
C GLY A 109 0.57 14.90 -5.42
N TYR A 110 0.87 15.46 -4.25
CA TYR A 110 0.28 16.70 -3.77
C TYR A 110 0.45 17.86 -4.77
N ARG A 111 -0.50 18.80 -4.74
CA ARG A 111 -0.52 19.98 -5.60
C ARG A 111 -1.06 21.16 -4.80
N SER A 112 -0.25 22.19 -4.62
CA SER A 112 -0.63 23.38 -3.85
C SER A 112 -1.86 24.09 -4.46
N PRO A 113 -2.65 24.82 -3.66
CA PRO A 113 -3.69 25.72 -4.16
C PRO A 113 -3.14 26.73 -5.18
N LYS A 114 -1.89 27.17 -5.00
CA LYS A 114 -1.15 28.08 -5.89
C LYS A 114 -0.93 27.45 -7.27
N THR A 115 -0.39 26.23 -7.33
CA THR A 115 -0.19 25.48 -8.59
C THR A 115 -1.50 25.11 -9.25
N ASN A 116 -2.48 24.58 -8.50
CA ASN A 116 -3.76 24.21 -9.10
C ASN A 116 -4.46 25.44 -9.72
N SER A 117 -4.43 26.59 -9.03
CA SER A 117 -4.94 27.86 -9.57
C SER A 117 -4.17 28.35 -10.80
N ARG A 118 -2.84 28.20 -10.85
CA ARG A 118 -2.01 28.49 -12.03
C ARG A 118 -2.40 27.60 -13.22
N LEU A 119 -2.48 26.29 -13.01
CA LEU A 119 -2.85 25.33 -14.07
C LEU A 119 -4.27 25.57 -14.61
N ARG A 120 -5.21 26.00 -13.76
CA ARG A 120 -6.55 26.44 -14.21
C ARG A 120 -6.50 27.67 -15.12
N ARG A 121 -5.72 28.70 -14.76
CA ARG A 121 -5.55 29.90 -15.61
C ARG A 121 -4.85 29.60 -16.94
N MET A 122 -3.99 28.58 -16.98
CA MET A 122 -3.31 28.10 -18.18
C MET A 122 -4.15 27.11 -19.01
N GLY A 123 -5.44 26.91 -18.71
CA GLY A 123 -6.36 26.12 -19.54
C GLY A 123 -6.21 24.59 -19.43
N PHE A 124 -5.37 24.04 -18.56
CA PHE A 124 -5.08 22.59 -18.45
C PHE A 124 -6.25 21.72 -17.89
N GLY A 125 -7.50 22.20 -17.91
CA GLY A 125 -8.69 21.43 -17.53
C GLY A 125 -8.78 20.97 -16.07
N VAL A 126 -7.87 21.38 -15.17
CA VAL A 126 -7.80 20.83 -13.81
C VAL A 126 -8.96 21.30 -12.91
N ALA A 127 -9.49 20.38 -12.09
CA ALA A 127 -10.65 20.63 -11.25
C ALA A 127 -10.43 21.71 -10.18
N LYS A 128 -11.47 22.53 -9.87
CA LYS A 128 -11.42 23.56 -8.82
C LYS A 128 -11.15 22.98 -7.43
N LYS A 129 -11.73 21.82 -7.12
CA LYS A 129 -11.51 21.03 -5.89
C LYS A 129 -10.79 19.72 -6.25
N SER A 130 -9.53 19.80 -6.67
CA SER A 130 -8.76 18.62 -7.06
C SER A 130 -8.30 17.81 -5.83
N LEU A 131 -8.34 16.48 -5.90
CA LEU A 131 -7.91 15.59 -4.82
C LEU A 131 -6.37 15.61 -4.60
N HIS A 132 -5.59 16.07 -5.58
CA HIS A 132 -4.17 16.38 -5.35
C HIS A 132 -3.97 17.47 -4.29
N MET A 133 -4.91 18.42 -4.14
CA MET A 133 -4.86 19.45 -3.09
C MET A 133 -5.21 18.90 -1.69
N GLN A 134 -5.47 17.59 -1.57
CA GLN A 134 -5.82 16.90 -0.33
C GLN A 134 -4.87 15.73 -0.04
N GLY A 135 -3.79 15.57 -0.83
CA GLY A 135 -2.89 14.42 -0.73
C GLY A 135 -3.53 13.09 -1.16
N GLN A 136 -4.68 13.13 -1.82
CA GLN A 136 -5.54 11.99 -2.14
C GLN A 136 -5.48 11.52 -3.60
N ALA A 137 -4.58 12.08 -4.42
CA ALA A 137 -4.43 11.69 -5.82
C ALA A 137 -2.99 11.70 -6.32
N VAL A 138 -2.71 10.86 -7.31
CA VAL A 138 -1.40 10.69 -7.96
C VAL A 138 -1.54 10.56 -9.49
N ASP A 139 -0.71 11.31 -10.23
CA ASP A 139 -0.55 11.19 -11.68
C ASP A 139 0.74 10.39 -11.96
N LEU A 140 0.66 9.22 -12.61
CA LEU A 140 1.80 8.30 -12.75
C LEU A 140 1.87 7.51 -14.07
N ARG A 141 3.01 6.86 -14.30
CA ARG A 141 3.19 5.76 -15.27
C ARG A 141 4.00 4.61 -14.66
N LEU A 142 3.81 3.40 -15.18
CA LEU A 142 4.55 2.19 -14.78
C LEU A 142 5.45 1.72 -15.95
N PRO A 143 6.78 1.95 -15.92
CA PRO A 143 7.69 1.64 -17.01
C PRO A 143 7.68 0.17 -17.41
N GLY A 144 7.62 -0.10 -18.72
CA GLY A 144 7.54 -1.46 -19.26
C GLY A 144 6.16 -2.11 -19.17
N ARG A 145 5.11 -1.36 -18.79
CA ARG A 145 3.71 -1.78 -18.91
C ARG A 145 2.94 -0.74 -19.74
N ARG A 146 1.95 -1.18 -20.54
CA ARG A 146 1.14 -0.27 -21.39
C ARG A 146 0.21 0.57 -20.51
N LEU A 147 0.06 1.85 -20.85
CA LEU A 147 -0.77 2.79 -20.08
C LEU A 147 -2.25 2.35 -20.00
N THR A 148 -2.75 1.69 -21.04
CA THR A 148 -4.08 1.06 -21.09
C THR A 148 -4.25 -0.08 -20.09
N ASP A 149 -3.24 -0.94 -19.93
CA ASP A 149 -3.28 -2.05 -18.97
C ASP A 149 -3.24 -1.52 -17.53
N VAL A 150 -2.41 -0.51 -17.26
CA VAL A 150 -2.36 0.19 -15.97
C VAL A 150 -3.71 0.82 -15.62
N ARG A 151 -4.34 1.54 -16.56
CA ARG A 151 -5.69 2.10 -16.40
C ARG A 151 -6.71 1.00 -16.10
N ARG A 152 -6.72 -0.09 -16.89
CA ARG A 152 -7.66 -1.20 -16.74
C ARG A 152 -7.55 -1.86 -15.36
N GLN A 153 -6.33 -2.15 -14.90
CA GLN A 153 -6.14 -2.75 -13.58
C GLN A 153 -6.51 -1.80 -12.45
N ALA A 154 -6.15 -0.51 -12.54
CA ALA A 154 -6.56 0.49 -11.54
C ALA A 154 -8.10 0.62 -11.43
N MET A 155 -8.81 0.67 -12.56
CA MET A 155 -10.28 0.66 -12.58
C MET A 155 -10.84 -0.62 -11.95
N ALA A 156 -10.23 -1.77 -12.23
CA ALA A 156 -10.63 -3.08 -11.70
C ALA A 156 -10.33 -3.26 -10.20
N LEU A 157 -9.69 -2.30 -9.52
CA LEU A 157 -9.60 -2.27 -8.06
C LEU A 157 -10.85 -1.69 -7.39
N LYS A 158 -11.63 -0.85 -8.10
CA LYS A 158 -12.77 -0.09 -7.55
C LYS A 158 -12.44 0.69 -6.26
N ALA A 159 -11.17 1.07 -6.07
CA ALA A 159 -10.67 1.70 -4.83
C ALA A 159 -10.74 3.24 -4.83
N GLY A 160 -11.17 3.85 -5.94
CA GLY A 160 -11.40 5.29 -6.06
C GLY A 160 -11.46 5.75 -7.52
N GLY A 161 -11.11 7.00 -7.79
CA GLY A 161 -11.16 7.57 -9.15
C GLY A 161 -9.98 7.19 -10.03
N VAL A 162 -10.22 6.99 -11.34
CA VAL A 162 -9.17 6.70 -12.34
C VAL A 162 -9.36 7.53 -13.61
N GLY A 163 -8.41 8.39 -13.94
CA GLY A 163 -8.41 9.22 -15.15
C GLY A 163 -7.34 8.80 -16.17
N TYR A 164 -7.65 8.82 -17.46
CA TYR A 164 -6.75 8.37 -18.51
C TYR A 164 -6.22 9.51 -19.41
N TYR A 165 -4.92 9.78 -19.33
CA TYR A 165 -4.27 10.91 -20.02
C TYR A 165 -3.22 10.43 -21.05
N PRO A 166 -3.63 9.80 -22.17
CA PRO A 166 -2.69 9.24 -23.15
C PRO A 166 -1.83 10.30 -23.83
N LYS A 167 -2.36 11.50 -24.11
CA LYS A 167 -1.59 12.63 -24.66
C LYS A 167 -0.48 13.12 -23.72
N SER A 168 -0.63 12.90 -22.41
CA SER A 168 0.34 13.28 -21.38
C SER A 168 1.09 12.07 -20.79
N GLN A 169 0.85 10.87 -21.33
CA GLN A 169 1.52 9.61 -20.95
C GLN A 169 1.41 9.24 -19.45
N PHE A 170 0.26 9.54 -18.81
CA PHE A 170 0.00 9.14 -17.42
C PHE A 170 -1.43 8.61 -17.17
N VAL A 171 -1.58 7.87 -16.07
CA VAL A 171 -2.86 7.51 -15.45
C VAL A 171 -2.97 8.28 -14.14
N HIS A 172 -4.12 8.91 -13.91
CA HIS A 172 -4.49 9.52 -12.65
C HIS A 172 -5.19 8.48 -11.77
N ILE A 173 -4.84 8.42 -10.49
CA ILE A 173 -5.46 7.53 -9.49
C ILE A 173 -5.74 8.34 -8.23
N ASP A 174 -6.94 8.22 -7.65
CA ASP A 174 -7.31 8.87 -6.39
C ASP A 174 -8.08 7.96 -5.42
N THR A 175 -8.14 8.36 -4.15
CA THR A 175 -8.81 7.64 -3.04
C THR A 175 -10.24 8.17 -2.73
N GLY A 176 -10.84 8.88 -3.69
CA GLY A 176 -12.18 9.43 -3.61
C GLY A 176 -13.28 8.46 -4.06
N ARG A 177 -14.43 8.99 -4.51
CA ARG A 177 -15.54 8.15 -5.02
C ARG A 177 -15.14 7.46 -6.32
N VAL A 178 -15.49 6.18 -6.45
CA VAL A 178 -15.26 5.37 -7.67
C VAL A 178 -15.93 6.03 -8.87
N ARG A 179 -15.11 6.38 -9.87
CA ARG A 179 -15.49 7.05 -11.12
C ARG A 179 -14.32 6.98 -12.10
N HIS A 180 -14.58 7.13 -13.40
CA HIS A 180 -13.53 7.07 -14.41
C HIS A 180 -13.71 8.09 -15.52
N TRP A 181 -12.60 8.57 -16.07
CA TRP A 181 -12.54 9.50 -17.20
C TRP A 181 -11.32 9.23 -18.09
#